data_AF-A0A259C698-F1
#
_entry.id   AF-A0A259C698-F1
#
_cell.length_a   1.000
_cell.length_b   1.000
_cell.length_c   1.000
_cell.angle_alpha   90.00
_cell.angle_beta   90.00
_cell.angle_gamma   90.00
#
_symmetry.space_group_name_H-M   'P 1'
#
loop_
_entity.id
_entity.type
_entity.pdbx_description
1 polymer ?
#
loop_
_entity_poly.entity_id
_entity_poly.type
_entity_poly.pdbx_seq_one_letter_code
_entity_poly.pdbx_strand_id
1 'polypeptide(L)' 'MRNFTGIDSPYEVPEGPELHLAGGEKSAEELAEQVFNYLSERNYLHSDEDAGDWTI' A
#
# COMPACT_ATOMS: atom_id res chain seq x y z
N MET A 1 -5.83 -5.40 27.57
CA MET A 1 -5.88 -5.52 26.10
C MET A 1 -5.33 -6.89 25.74
N ARG A 2 -5.98 -7.60 24.81
CA ARG A 2 -5.47 -8.82 24.19
C ARG A 2 -5.63 -8.64 22.68
N ASN A 3 -4.65 -9.12 21.92
CA ASN A 3 -4.54 -9.09 20.46
C ASN A 3 -4.17 -7.73 19.85
N PHE A 4 -3.37 -6.90 20.54
CA PHE A 4 -2.79 -5.69 19.93
C PHE A 4 -1.38 -6.01 19.38
N THR A 5 -1.27 -6.04 18.06
CA THR A 5 -0.02 -6.33 17.34
C THR A 5 1.03 -5.26 17.60
N GLY A 6 2.27 -5.68 17.90
CA GLY A 6 3.38 -4.81 18.29
C GLY A 6 3.41 -4.45 19.78
N ILE A 7 2.39 -4.84 20.57
CA ILE A 7 2.38 -4.66 22.03
C ILE A 7 2.29 -6.01 22.73
N ASP A 8 1.14 -6.69 22.59
CA ASP A 8 0.88 -7.97 23.26
C ASP A 8 0.88 -9.17 22.30
N SER A 9 0.87 -8.91 20.99
CA SER A 9 1.07 -9.90 19.92
C SER A 9 2.23 -9.48 19.02
N PRO A 10 3.05 -10.41 18.49
CA PRO A 10 4.15 -10.06 17.60
C PRO A 10 3.64 -9.53 16.25
N TYR A 11 4.42 -8.68 15.59
CA TYR A 11 4.25 -8.36 14.18
C TYR A 11 5.26 -9.18 13.37
N GLU A 12 4.78 -9.90 12.37
CA GLU A 12 5.63 -10.68 11.47
C GLU A 12 5.85 -9.87 10.20
N VAL A 13 7.10 -9.47 9.97
CA VAL A 13 7.48 -8.69 8.79
C VAL A 13 7.31 -9.57 7.54
N PRO A 14 6.77 -9.04 6.43
CA PRO A 14 6.67 -9.80 5.18
C PRO A 14 8.04 -10.24 4.66
N GLU A 15 8.20 -11.52 4.29
CA GLU A 15 9.47 -12.04 3.78
C GLU A 15 9.80 -11.58 2.35
N GLY A 16 8.78 -11.32 1.53
CA GLY A 16 8.94 -10.93 0.13
C GLY A 16 7.93 -9.88 -0.31
N PRO A 17 7.97 -8.66 0.25
CA PRO A 17 7.02 -7.62 -0.12
C PRO A 17 7.27 -7.15 -1.55
N GLU A 18 6.19 -6.99 -2.31
CA GLU A 18 6.24 -6.47 -3.67
C GLU A 18 6.67 -4.99 -3.71
N LEU A 19 6.25 -4.22 -2.70
CA LEU A 19 6.63 -2.83 -2.48
C LEU A 19 6.71 -2.57 -0.98
N HIS A 20 7.82 -1.99 -0.52
CA HIS A 20 8.00 -1.59 0.88
C HIS A 20 8.02 -0.06 1.01
N LEU A 21 7.14 0.48 1.85
CA LEU A 21 6.99 1.92 2.11
C LEU A 21 7.52 2.26 3.50
N ALA A 22 8.54 3.12 3.58
CA ALA A 22 9.12 3.58 4.84
C ALA A 22 8.25 4.68 5.49
N GLY A 23 7.09 4.26 6.02
CA GLY A 23 6.18 5.16 6.74
C GLY A 23 6.86 5.82 7.94
N GLY A 24 6.62 7.12 8.13
CA GLY A 24 7.25 7.91 9.20
C GLY A 24 8.60 8.52 8.84
N GLU A 25 9.22 8.10 7.73
CA GLU A 25 10.44 8.71 7.19
C GLU A 25 10.16 9.67 6.03
N LYS A 26 9.06 9.46 5.30
CA LYS A 26 8.63 10.26 4.15
C LYS A 26 7.21 10.78 4.34
N SER A 27 6.83 11.82 3.58
CA SER A 27 5.46 12.32 3.55
C SER A 27 4.49 11.30 2.93
N ALA A 28 3.21 11.48 3.23
CA ALA A 28 2.17 10.62 2.66
C ALA A 28 2.11 10.76 1.13
N GLU A 29 2.33 11.97 0.61
CA GLU A 29 2.32 12.30 -0.81
C GLU A 29 3.46 11.59 -1.54
N GLU A 30 4.68 11.62 -1.01
CA GLU A 30 5.84 10.93 -1.58
C GLU A 30 5.64 9.40 -1.61
N LEU A 31 5.07 8.84 -0.54
CA LEU A 31 4.79 7.40 -0.47
C LEU A 31 3.66 7.01 -1.42
N ALA A 32 2.63 7.84 -1.57
CA ALA A 32 1.56 7.62 -2.53
C ALA A 32 2.07 7.65 -3.98
N GLU A 33 2.96 8.59 -4.31
CA GLU A 33 3.61 8.65 -5.62
C GLU A 33 4.44 7.38 -5.89
N GLN A 34 5.13 6.85 -4.88
CA GLN A 34 5.85 5.58 -4.99
C GLN A 34 4.92 4.40 -5.33
N VAL A 35 3.74 4.33 -4.68
CA VAL A 35 2.73 3.32 -4.99
C VAL A 35 2.20 3.48 -6.42
N PHE A 36 1.86 4.71 -6.80
CA PHE A 36 1.33 4.99 -8.13
C PHE A 36 2.31 4.56 -9.24
N ASN A 37 3.58 4.92 -9.10
CA ASN A 37 4.63 4.55 -10.04
C ASN A 37 4.79 3.03 -10.13
N TYR A 38 4.82 2.34 -8.98
CA TYR A 38 4.90 0.88 -8.94
C TYR A 38 3.76 0.19 -9.70
N LEU A 39 2.52 0.68 -9.54
CA LEU A 39 1.34 0.15 -10.21
C LEU A 39 1.35 0.46 -11.71
N SER A 40 1.75 1.68 -12.08
CA SER A 40 1.87 2.13 -13.47
C SER A 40 2.87 1.29 -14.25
N GLU A 41 4.06 1.06 -13.71
CA GLU A 41 5.12 0.24 -14.32
C GLU A 41 4.69 -1.20 -14.58
N ARG A 42 3.75 -1.71 -13.80
CA ARG A 42 3.19 -3.07 -13.94
C ARG A 42 1.90 -3.12 -14.73
N ASN A 43 1.48 -1.98 -15.28
CA ASN A 43 0.26 -1.87 -16.07
C ASN A 43 -0.98 -2.33 -15.28
N TYR A 44 -1.03 -2.00 -13.98
CA TYR A 44 -2.17 -2.26 -13.10
C TYR A 44 -3.16 -1.10 -13.05
N LEU A 45 -2.80 0.07 -13.58
CA LEU A 45 -3.67 1.23 -13.64
C LEU A 45 -4.47 1.18 -14.93
N HIS A 46 -5.80 1.26 -14.80
CA HIS A 46 -6.74 1.40 -15.91
C HIS A 46 -7.39 2.78 -15.84
N SER A 47 -7.83 3.32 -16.97
CA SER A 47 -8.57 4.58 -16.97
C SER A 47 -9.99 4.35 -16.42
N ASP A 48 -10.63 5.42 -15.93
CA ASP A 48 -12.02 5.38 -15.47
C ASP A 48 -13.01 4.95 -16.56
N GLU A 49 -12.62 4.97 -17.84
CA GLU A 49 -13.43 4.42 -18.93
C GLU A 49 -13.54 2.89 -18.88
N ASP A 50 -12.56 2.23 -18.26
CA ASP A 50 -12.51 0.78 -18.05
C ASP A 50 -13.04 0.37 -16.66
N ALA A 51 -13.11 1.30 -15.72
CA ALA A 51 -13.55 1.04 -14.35
C ALA A 51 -15.10 0.97 -14.31
N GLY A 52 -15.62 -0.25 -14.15
CA GLY A 52 -17.04 -0.45 -13.87
C GLY A 52 -17.52 0.43 -12.71
N ASP A 53 -18.76 0.91 -12.82
CA ASP A 53 -19.41 1.86 -11.90
C ASP A 53 -19.11 1.54 -10.42
N TRP A 54 -18.19 2.31 -9.83
CA TRP A 54 -17.76 2.16 -8.44
C TRP A 54 -18.55 3.08 -7.50
N THR A 55 -19.62 3.71 -7.98
CA THR A 55 -20.52 4.49 -7.15
C THR A 55 -21.26 3.56 -6.18
N ILE A 56 -20.91 3.63 -4.89
CA ILE A 56 -21.65 2.96 -3.79
C ILE A 56 -22.97 3.67 -3.53
#